data_AF-A0A947ZXS1-F1
#
_entry.id   AF-A0A947ZXS1-F1
#
_cell.length_a   1.000
_cell.length_b   1.000
_cell.length_c   1.000
_cell.angle_alpha   90.00
_cell.angle_beta   90.00
_cell.angle_gamma   90.00
#
_symmetry.space_group_name_H-M   'P 1'
#
loop_
_entity.id
_entity.type
_entity.pdbx_description
1 polymer ?
#
loop_
_entity_poly.entity_id
_entity_poly.type
_entity_poly.pdbx_seq_one_letter_code
_entity_poly.pdbx_strand_id
1 'polypeptide(L)'
;MKKIMLILALSLISLPVLAQNRMTVMMQEYDSLCPPECPPPPEHRERRMLEAVRVTRMTEMLELSNQQISRFFPKLKQMEESQREVRKKHRALVVQLEELMIRKAKDQELKAKLDSLDKLQKETLKNMEKIHQELDAMLTIQQRAMWRIFDQNFDEEIRKMVIQVKEKRYRKVRW
;
A
#
# COMPACT_ATOMS: atom_id res chain seq x y z
N MET A 1 -20.60 27.11 48.37
CA MET A 1 -21.39 26.71 47.18
C MET A 1 -20.45 26.08 46.15
N LYS A 2 -20.97 25.16 45.34
CA LYS A 2 -20.32 24.00 44.72
C LYS A 2 -19.24 24.31 43.65
N LYS A 3 -18.22 23.44 43.62
CA LYS A 3 -17.20 23.26 42.55
C LYS A 3 -17.87 22.92 41.22
N ILE A 4 -17.41 23.49 40.09
CA ILE A 4 -17.49 22.85 38.78
C ILE A 4 -16.20 23.12 38.00
N MET A 5 -15.33 22.10 37.99
CA MET A 5 -14.42 21.81 36.89
C MET A 5 -15.25 21.42 35.66
N LEU A 6 -14.91 21.87 34.45
CA LEU A 6 -14.98 20.97 33.30
C LEU A 6 -14.08 21.43 32.15
N ILE A 7 -13.04 20.63 31.97
CA ILE A 7 -12.18 20.51 30.81
C ILE A 7 -13.05 20.04 29.63
N LEU A 8 -12.96 20.69 28.47
CA LEU A 8 -13.29 20.01 27.21
C LEU A 8 -12.16 20.20 26.20
N ALA A 9 -11.36 19.15 26.14
CA ALA A 9 -10.30 18.90 25.20
C ALA A 9 -10.85 18.56 23.82
N LEU A 10 -10.10 18.99 22.80
CA LEU A 10 -9.82 18.27 21.54
C LEU A 10 -10.93 17.34 21.03
N SER A 11 -11.73 17.85 20.08
CA SER A 11 -12.44 17.00 19.12
C SER A 11 -11.44 16.36 18.15
N LEU A 12 -10.75 15.33 18.64
CA LEU A 12 -10.24 14.26 17.77
C LEU A 12 -11.47 13.63 17.12
N ILE A 13 -11.65 13.89 15.83
CA ILE A 13 -12.61 13.16 15.00
C ILE A 13 -12.15 11.70 15.03
N SER A 14 -12.78 10.92 15.90
CA SER A 14 -12.60 9.48 15.91
C SER A 14 -13.20 8.96 14.60
N LEU A 15 -12.34 8.36 13.78
CA LEU A 15 -12.84 7.46 12.75
C LEU A 15 -13.67 6.37 13.46
N PRO A 16 -14.81 5.96 12.88
CA PRO A 16 -15.66 4.96 13.51
C PRO A 16 -14.86 3.66 13.69
N VAL A 17 -14.69 3.27 14.96
CA VAL A 17 -14.03 2.05 15.49
C VAL A 17 -14.47 0.76 14.77
N LEU A 18 -15.63 0.78 14.11
CA LEU A 18 -16.20 -0.34 13.36
C LEU A 18 -15.32 -0.82 12.20
N ALA A 19 -14.58 0.08 11.52
CA ALA A 19 -13.71 -0.33 10.41
C ALA A 19 -12.45 -1.09 10.89
N GLN A 20 -11.91 -0.72 12.06
CA GLN A 20 -10.77 -1.41 12.68
C GLN A 20 -11.16 -2.78 13.23
N ASN A 21 -12.36 -2.91 13.81
CA ASN A 21 -12.85 -4.19 14.32
C ASN A 21 -13.07 -5.21 13.20
N ARG A 22 -13.62 -4.82 12.05
CA ARG A 22 -13.95 -5.76 10.96
C ARG A 22 -12.71 -6.41 10.35
N MET A 23 -11.63 -5.66 10.16
CA MET A 23 -10.37 -6.19 9.61
C MET A 23 -9.63 -7.09 10.61
N THR A 24 -9.69 -6.73 11.90
CA THR A 24 -9.10 -7.52 12.98
C THR A 24 -9.85 -8.85 13.14
N VAL A 25 -11.18 -8.84 13.10
CA VAL A 25 -12.01 -10.06 13.18
C VAL A 25 -11.75 -10.99 11.98
N MET A 26 -11.69 -10.46 10.75
CA MET A 26 -11.39 -11.25 9.54
C MET A 26 -9.99 -11.88 9.57
N MET A 27 -9.01 -11.25 10.21
CA MET A 27 -7.67 -11.84 10.41
C MET A 27 -7.63 -12.82 11.59
N GLN A 28 -8.38 -12.54 12.65
CA GLN A 28 -8.41 -13.36 13.88
C GLN A 28 -9.14 -14.69 13.69
N GLU A 29 -10.16 -14.73 12.83
CA GLU A 29 -10.84 -15.96 12.40
C GLU A 29 -9.99 -16.81 11.42
N TYR A 30 -8.97 -16.20 10.80
CA TYR A 30 -8.00 -16.89 9.94
C TYR A 30 -6.84 -17.49 10.75
N ASP A 31 -6.36 -16.80 11.79
CA ASP A 31 -5.30 -17.28 12.69
C ASP A 31 -5.72 -18.56 13.46
N SER A 32 -7.00 -18.79 13.67
CA SER A 32 -7.54 -19.98 14.36
C SER A 32 -7.62 -21.25 13.50
N LEU A 33 -7.44 -21.15 12.17
CA LEU A 33 -7.54 -22.29 11.24
C LEU A 33 -6.17 -22.84 10.79
N CYS A 34 -5.07 -22.28 11.26
CA CYS A 34 -3.72 -22.64 10.78
C CYS A 34 -2.82 -23.13 11.94
N PRO A 35 -2.57 -24.45 12.05
CA PRO A 35 -1.57 -24.97 12.99
C PRO A 35 -0.16 -24.44 12.68
N PRO A 36 0.79 -24.51 13.63
CA PRO A 36 2.07 -23.77 13.62
C PRO A 36 3.03 -24.05 12.45
N GLU A 37 2.70 -24.99 11.56
CA GLU A 37 3.53 -25.44 10.43
C GLU A 37 2.88 -25.18 9.06
N CYS A 38 1.97 -24.21 8.92
CA CYS A 38 1.50 -23.87 7.59
C CYS A 38 2.64 -23.33 6.71
N PRO A 39 2.87 -23.88 5.50
CA PRO A 39 3.74 -23.24 4.53
C PRO A 39 3.26 -21.81 4.32
N PRO A 40 4.17 -20.83 4.11
CA PRO A 40 3.78 -19.45 3.89
C PRO A 40 2.69 -19.42 2.80
N PRO A 41 1.56 -18.73 3.02
CA PRO A 41 0.54 -18.62 2.01
C PRO A 41 1.21 -18.16 0.72
N PRO A 42 0.86 -18.71 -0.45
CA PRO A 42 1.46 -18.24 -1.70
C PRO A 42 1.29 -16.72 -1.75
N GLU A 43 2.35 -15.98 -2.09
CA GLU A 43 2.41 -14.50 -2.07
C GLU A 43 1.17 -13.86 -2.74
N HIS A 44 0.59 -14.57 -3.71
CA HIS A 44 -0.65 -14.21 -4.39
C HIS A 44 -1.92 -14.19 -3.51
N ARG A 45 -2.04 -14.97 -2.44
CA ARG A 45 -3.24 -15.06 -1.59
C ARG A 45 -3.37 -13.86 -0.67
N GLU A 46 -2.33 -13.54 0.10
CA GLU A 46 -2.31 -12.35 0.99
C GLU A 46 -2.52 -11.07 0.17
N ARG A 47 -1.88 -11.00 -0.98
CA ARG A 47 -2.01 -9.89 -1.93
C ARG A 47 -3.45 -9.70 -2.42
N ARG A 48 -4.12 -10.77 -2.86
CA ARG A 48 -5.54 -10.70 -3.28
C ARG A 48 -6.45 -10.26 -2.14
N MET A 49 -6.16 -10.68 -0.91
CA MET A 49 -6.92 -10.25 0.26
C MET A 49 -6.75 -8.75 0.52
N LEU A 50 -5.52 -8.23 0.46
CA LEU A 50 -5.25 -6.81 0.59
C LEU A 50 -5.89 -5.97 -0.52
N GLU A 51 -5.86 -6.46 -1.77
CA GLU A 51 -6.55 -5.83 -2.90
C GLU A 51 -8.07 -5.78 -2.65
N ALA A 52 -8.69 -6.87 -2.20
CA ALA A 52 -10.13 -6.92 -1.90
C ALA A 52 -10.52 -5.96 -0.77
N VAL A 53 -9.69 -5.86 0.28
CA VAL A 53 -9.88 -4.90 1.38
C VAL A 53 -9.78 -3.47 0.86
N ARG A 54 -8.76 -3.15 0.04
CA ARG A 54 -8.58 -1.82 -0.56
C ARG A 54 -9.80 -1.43 -1.37
N VAL A 55 -10.22 -2.31 -2.29
CA VAL A 55 -11.38 -2.11 -3.16
C VAL A 55 -12.64 -1.84 -2.35
N THR A 56 -12.89 -2.65 -1.32
CA THR A 56 -14.08 -2.52 -0.46
C THR A 56 -14.09 -1.18 0.26
N ARG A 57 -13.04 -0.87 1.04
CA ARG A 57 -12.96 0.36 1.83
C ARG A 57 -13.01 1.61 0.95
N MET A 58 -12.35 1.56 -0.20
CA MET A 58 -12.32 2.68 -1.13
C MET A 58 -13.69 2.90 -1.80
N THR A 59 -14.41 1.84 -2.16
CA THR A 59 -15.77 1.96 -2.72
C THR A 59 -16.72 2.58 -1.71
N GLU A 60 -16.67 2.11 -0.45
CA GLU A 60 -17.48 2.63 0.65
C GLU A 60 -17.17 4.11 0.91
N MET A 61 -15.89 4.47 0.95
CA MET A 61 -15.47 5.84 1.25
C MET A 61 -15.75 6.80 0.09
N LEU A 62 -15.46 6.42 -1.16
CA LEU A 62 -15.62 7.31 -2.31
C LEU A 62 -17.05 7.40 -2.83
N GLU A 63 -17.95 6.53 -2.35
CA GLU A 63 -19.35 6.45 -2.82
C GLU A 63 -19.43 6.40 -4.36
N LEU A 64 -18.61 5.55 -4.98
CA LEU A 64 -18.53 5.48 -6.44
C LEU A 64 -19.84 4.94 -7.02
N SER A 65 -20.36 5.61 -8.05
CA SER A 65 -21.47 5.07 -8.83
C SER A 65 -21.04 3.82 -9.63
N ASN A 66 -21.99 2.95 -10.00
CA ASN A 66 -21.71 1.77 -10.84
C ASN A 66 -20.95 2.12 -12.14
N GLN A 67 -21.27 3.27 -12.74
CA GLN A 67 -20.58 3.76 -13.92
C GLN A 67 -19.12 4.13 -13.62
N GLN A 68 -18.86 4.83 -12.51
CA GLN A 68 -17.50 5.15 -12.07
C GLN A 68 -16.71 3.90 -11.73
N ILE A 69 -17.29 2.96 -10.97
CA ILE A 69 -16.69 1.67 -10.61
C ILE A 69 -16.16 0.94 -11.85
N SER A 70 -17.00 0.83 -12.89
CA SER A 70 -16.64 0.11 -14.13
C SER A 70 -15.41 0.67 -14.87
N ARG A 71 -15.08 1.96 -14.66
CA ARG A 71 -13.96 2.65 -15.30
C ARG A 71 -12.76 2.81 -14.37
N PHE A 72 -13.03 3.08 -13.09
CA PHE A 72 -12.04 3.40 -12.08
C PHE A 72 -11.19 2.18 -11.69
N PHE A 73 -11.82 1.04 -11.41
CA PHE A 73 -11.09 -0.14 -10.94
C PHE A 73 -10.10 -0.73 -11.95
N PRO A 74 -10.44 -0.85 -13.25
CA PRO A 74 -9.45 -1.24 -14.26
C PRO A 74 -8.21 -0.33 -14.27
N LYS A 75 -8.41 0.98 -14.11
CA LYS A 75 -7.32 1.96 -14.06
C LYS A 75 -6.52 1.90 -12.77
N LEU A 76 -7.18 1.70 -11.63
CA LEU A 76 -6.48 1.47 -10.36
C LEU A 76 -5.61 0.23 -10.44
N LYS A 77 -6.12 -0.87 -11.00
CA LYS A 77 -5.34 -2.11 -11.20
C LYS A 77 -4.13 -1.87 -12.09
N GLN A 78 -4.29 -1.11 -13.18
CA GLN A 78 -3.19 -0.69 -14.04
C GLN A 78 -2.12 0.11 -13.27
N MET A 79 -2.54 1.03 -12.40
CA MET A 79 -1.65 1.80 -11.52
C MET A 79 -0.83 0.86 -10.62
N GLU A 80 -1.51 -0.04 -9.92
CA GLU A 80 -0.86 -0.97 -9.00
C GLU A 80 0.11 -1.91 -9.74
N GLU A 81 -0.24 -2.37 -10.93
CA GLU A 81 0.62 -3.19 -11.80
C GLU A 81 1.87 -2.41 -12.22
N SER A 82 1.68 -1.17 -12.67
CA SER A 82 2.80 -0.28 -13.03
C SER A 82 3.75 -0.07 -11.84
N GLN A 83 3.22 0.20 -10.65
CA GLN A 83 4.02 0.34 -9.43
C GLN A 83 4.80 -0.94 -9.09
N ARG A 84 4.20 -2.12 -9.28
CA ARG A 84 4.87 -3.41 -9.04
C ARG A 84 6.04 -3.62 -10.00
N GLU A 85 5.83 -3.37 -11.29
CA GLU A 85 6.87 -3.53 -12.29
C GLU A 85 8.02 -2.54 -12.07
N VAL A 86 7.71 -1.29 -11.69
CA VAL A 86 8.73 -0.31 -11.30
C VAL A 86 9.54 -0.82 -10.09
N ARG A 87 8.89 -1.31 -9.03
CA ARG A 87 9.58 -1.87 -7.86
C ARG A 87 10.47 -3.06 -8.23
N LYS A 88 9.99 -3.95 -9.10
CA LYS A 88 10.76 -5.10 -9.59
C LYS A 88 12.00 -4.66 -10.37
N LYS A 89 11.84 -3.73 -11.32
CA LYS A 89 12.95 -3.18 -12.12
C LYS A 89 13.96 -2.44 -11.26
N HIS A 90 13.49 -1.62 -10.33
CA HIS A 90 14.35 -0.89 -9.41
C HIS A 90 15.21 -1.85 -8.57
N ARG A 91 14.59 -2.88 -7.96
CA ARG A 91 15.34 -3.90 -7.21
C ARG A 91 16.39 -4.60 -8.08
N ALA A 92 16.03 -4.99 -9.29
CA ALA A 92 16.97 -5.64 -10.21
C ALA A 92 18.16 -4.73 -10.57
N LEU A 93 17.91 -3.44 -10.80
CA LEU A 93 18.97 -2.47 -11.09
C LEU A 93 19.90 -2.23 -9.89
N VAL A 94 19.35 -2.18 -8.68
CA VAL A 94 20.16 -2.05 -7.45
C VAL A 94 21.03 -3.27 -7.23
N VAL A 95 20.48 -4.49 -7.37
CA VAL A 95 21.28 -5.74 -7.27
C VAL A 95 22.41 -5.75 -8.30
N GLN A 96 22.14 -5.36 -9.54
CA GLN A 96 23.19 -5.26 -10.57
C GLN A 96 24.23 -4.20 -10.23
N LEU A 97 23.84 -3.10 -9.60
CA LEU A 97 24.78 -2.07 -9.16
C LEU A 97 25.66 -2.58 -8.00
N GLU A 98 25.09 -3.30 -7.04
CA GLU A 98 25.84 -3.97 -5.97
C GLU A 98 26.87 -4.97 -6.54
N GLU A 99 26.48 -5.77 -7.52
CA GLU A 99 27.39 -6.69 -8.23
C GLU A 99 28.55 -5.94 -8.93
N LEU A 100 28.25 -4.82 -9.60
CA LEU A 100 29.26 -3.96 -10.23
C LEU A 100 30.26 -3.40 -9.20
N MET A 101 29.78 -3.02 -8.02
CA MET A 101 30.62 -2.52 -6.93
C MET A 101 31.51 -3.62 -6.35
N ILE A 102 30.97 -4.83 -6.13
CA ILE A 102 31.72 -5.98 -5.60
C ILE A 102 32.88 -6.35 -6.54
N ARG A 103 32.61 -6.39 -7.85
CA ARG A 103 33.64 -6.75 -8.85
C ARG A 103 34.54 -5.58 -9.26
N LYS A 104 34.39 -4.41 -8.65
CA LYS A 104 35.15 -3.19 -8.97
C LYS A 104 35.12 -2.85 -10.46
N ALA A 105 33.92 -2.82 -11.04
CA ALA A 105 33.71 -2.51 -12.45
C ALA A 105 34.21 -1.11 -12.81
N LYS A 106 34.45 -0.86 -14.10
CA LYS A 106 34.92 0.44 -14.59
C LYS A 106 33.81 1.50 -14.43
N ASP A 107 34.22 2.76 -14.25
CA ASP A 107 33.32 3.91 -14.11
C ASP A 107 32.27 4.00 -15.23
N GLN A 108 32.62 3.61 -16.46
CA GLN A 108 31.67 3.60 -17.57
C GLN A 108 30.51 2.61 -17.36
N GLU A 109 30.76 1.44 -16.78
CA GLU A 109 29.73 0.44 -16.48
C GLU A 109 28.84 0.90 -15.32
N LEU A 110 29.45 1.49 -14.29
CA LEU A 110 28.73 2.10 -13.17
C LEU A 110 27.84 3.24 -13.64
N LYS A 111 28.38 4.15 -14.46
CA LYS A 111 27.64 5.27 -15.06
C LYS A 111 26.44 4.76 -15.86
N ALA A 112 26.61 3.77 -16.71
CA ALA A 112 25.50 3.22 -17.50
C ALA A 112 24.38 2.63 -16.61
N LYS A 113 24.72 2.03 -15.46
CA LYS A 113 23.74 1.50 -14.51
C LYS A 113 23.03 2.62 -13.74
N LEU A 114 23.75 3.65 -13.32
CA LEU A 114 23.18 4.84 -12.70
C LEU A 114 22.23 5.57 -13.66
N ASP A 115 22.64 5.78 -14.92
CA ASP A 115 21.81 6.38 -15.96
C ASP A 115 20.49 5.58 -16.16
N SER A 116 20.55 4.25 -16.01
CA SER A 116 19.36 3.38 -16.08
C SER A 116 18.42 3.55 -14.88
N LEU A 117 18.95 3.75 -13.67
CA LEU A 117 18.16 4.05 -12.48
C LEU A 117 17.47 5.40 -12.60
N ASP A 118 18.22 6.43 -13.01
CA ASP A 118 17.68 7.79 -13.21
C ASP A 118 16.57 7.81 -14.26
N LYS A 119 16.78 7.06 -15.36
CA LYS A 119 15.77 6.91 -16.41
C LYS A 119 14.50 6.24 -15.87
N LEU A 120 14.63 5.15 -15.11
CA LEU A 120 13.48 4.46 -14.50
C LEU A 120 12.71 5.41 -13.57
N GLN A 121 13.41 6.23 -12.78
CA GLN A 121 12.77 7.20 -11.88
C GLN A 121 11.99 8.27 -12.65
N LYS A 122 12.57 8.85 -13.70
CA LYS A 122 11.91 9.85 -14.56
C LYS A 122 10.67 9.28 -15.25
N GLU A 123 10.79 8.07 -15.81
CA GLU A 123 9.67 7.37 -16.45
C GLU A 123 8.55 7.03 -15.45
N THR A 124 8.93 6.65 -14.22
CA THR A 124 7.97 6.36 -13.14
C THR A 124 7.16 7.61 -12.80
N LEU A 125 7.80 8.76 -12.59
CA LEU A 125 7.09 10.00 -12.26
C LEU A 125 6.10 10.40 -13.35
N LYS A 126 6.54 10.37 -14.62
CA LYS A 126 5.69 10.69 -15.77
C LYS A 126 4.49 9.73 -15.90
N ASN A 127 4.72 8.43 -15.70
CA ASN A 127 3.64 7.44 -15.78
C ASN A 127 2.66 7.58 -14.61
N MET A 128 3.14 7.83 -13.40
CA MET A 128 2.27 8.04 -12.23
C MET A 128 1.41 9.28 -12.41
N GLU A 129 1.97 10.39 -12.87
CA GLU A 129 1.21 11.60 -13.16
C GLU A 129 0.09 11.34 -14.17
N LYS A 130 0.42 10.67 -15.29
CA LYS A 130 -0.57 10.31 -16.31
C LYS A 130 -1.71 9.44 -15.75
N ILE A 131 -1.37 8.40 -14.99
CA ILE A 131 -2.38 7.49 -14.41
C ILE A 131 -3.24 8.23 -13.39
N HIS A 132 -2.65 9.12 -12.59
CA HIS A 132 -3.40 9.95 -11.64
C HIS A 132 -4.38 10.88 -12.34
N GLN A 133 -3.97 11.52 -13.44
CA GLN A 133 -4.86 12.35 -14.26
C GLN A 133 -6.02 11.53 -14.86
N GLU A 134 -5.75 10.32 -15.33
CA GLU A 134 -6.78 9.42 -15.86
C GLU A 134 -7.78 8.99 -14.78
N LEU A 135 -7.33 8.72 -13.55
CA LEU A 135 -8.20 8.41 -12.41
C LEU A 135 -9.01 9.65 -11.97
N ASP A 136 -8.35 10.81 -11.86
CA ASP A 136 -8.97 12.07 -11.45
C ASP A 136 -10.09 12.49 -12.41
N ALA A 137 -9.96 12.22 -13.72
CA ALA A 137 -10.99 12.50 -14.71
C ALA A 137 -12.31 11.73 -14.48
N MET A 138 -12.29 10.65 -13.69
CA MET A 138 -13.46 9.82 -13.38
C MET A 138 -14.13 10.21 -12.06
N LEU A 139 -13.52 11.12 -11.29
CA LEU A 139 -13.92 11.47 -9.93
C LEU A 139 -14.33 12.94 -9.83
N THR A 140 -15.31 13.22 -8.95
CA THR A 140 -15.59 14.60 -8.51
C THR A 140 -14.41 15.15 -7.71
N ILE A 141 -14.31 16.47 -7.56
CA ILE A 141 -13.23 17.10 -6.79
C ILE A 141 -13.16 16.57 -5.35
N GLN A 142 -14.30 16.38 -4.70
CA GLN A 142 -14.37 15.80 -3.36
C GLN A 142 -13.86 14.36 -3.34
N GLN A 143 -14.30 13.52 -4.29
CA GLN A 143 -13.81 12.14 -4.42
C GLN A 143 -12.31 12.06 -4.67
N ARG A 144 -11.74 12.99 -5.47
CA ARG A 144 -10.28 13.05 -5.67
C ARG A 144 -9.54 13.33 -4.38
N ALA A 145 -10.00 14.33 -3.61
CA ALA A 145 -9.37 14.66 -2.33
C ALA A 145 -9.41 13.47 -1.37
N MET A 146 -10.57 12.81 -1.27
CA MET A 146 -10.74 11.61 -0.45
C MET A 146 -9.85 10.46 -0.94
N TRP A 147 -9.74 10.26 -2.25
CA TRP A 147 -8.87 9.26 -2.83
C TRP A 147 -7.41 9.52 -2.46
N ARG A 148 -6.90 10.75 -2.58
CA ARG A 148 -5.50 11.06 -2.19
C ARG A 148 -5.22 10.79 -0.72
N ILE A 149 -6.16 11.13 0.16
CA ILE A 149 -6.04 10.86 1.60
C ILE A 149 -6.03 9.35 1.85
N PHE A 150 -6.95 8.62 1.21
CA PHE A 150 -7.03 7.17 1.36
C PHE A 150 -5.80 6.46 0.84
N ASP A 151 -5.32 6.82 -0.35
CA ASP A 151 -4.16 6.19 -0.99
C ASP A 151 -2.91 6.30 -0.11
N GLN A 152 -2.68 7.50 0.43
CA GLN A 152 -1.59 7.77 1.36
C GLN A 152 -1.72 6.97 2.66
N ASN A 153 -2.90 7.00 3.29
CA ASN A 153 -3.11 6.35 4.59
C ASN A 153 -3.12 4.83 4.50
N PHE A 154 -3.71 4.28 3.44
CA PHE A 154 -3.85 2.83 3.27
C PHE A 154 -2.49 2.17 3.13
N ASP A 155 -1.59 2.72 2.31
CA ASP A 155 -0.25 2.17 2.13
C ASP A 155 0.57 2.20 3.43
N GLU A 156 0.43 3.26 4.24
CA GLU A 156 1.05 3.33 5.57
C GLU A 156 0.47 2.30 6.55
N GLU A 157 -0.85 2.15 6.59
CA GLU A 157 -1.54 1.16 7.43
C GLU A 157 -1.08 -0.27 7.11
N ILE A 158 -1.06 -0.63 5.82
CA ILE A 158 -0.61 -1.95 5.38
C ILE A 158 0.86 -2.17 5.74
N ARG A 159 1.72 -1.16 5.55
CA ARG A 159 3.14 -1.28 5.91
C ARG A 159 3.32 -1.56 7.40
N LYS A 160 2.63 -0.81 8.27
CA LYS A 160 2.67 -1.01 9.73
C LYS A 160 2.19 -2.41 10.11
N MET A 161 1.09 -2.87 9.52
CA MET A 161 0.53 -4.19 9.76
C MET A 161 1.49 -5.32 9.37
N VAL A 162 2.10 -5.25 8.18
CA VAL A 162 3.07 -6.27 7.72
C VAL A 162 4.28 -6.34 8.66
N ILE A 163 4.77 -5.20 9.15
CA ILE A 163 5.87 -5.17 10.13
C ILE A 163 5.46 -5.87 11.43
N GLN A 164 4.29 -5.55 11.97
CA GLN A 164 3.79 -6.16 13.21
C GLN A 164 3.61 -7.68 13.09
N VAL A 165 3.07 -8.17 11.96
CA VAL A 165 2.91 -9.61 11.70
C VAL A 165 4.27 -10.31 11.68
N LYS A 166 5.26 -9.71 10.99
CA LYS A 166 6.64 -10.25 10.97
C LYS A 166 7.23 -10.32 12.36
N GLU A 167 7.12 -9.25 13.16
CA GLU A 167 7.65 -9.22 14.54
C GLU A 167 7.01 -10.27 15.45
N LYS A 168 5.69 -10.47 15.37
CA LYS A 168 4.98 -11.52 16.13
C LYS A 168 5.47 -12.92 15.76
N ARG A 169 5.68 -13.18 14.47
CA ARG A 169 6.22 -14.46 13.98
C ARG A 169 7.64 -14.70 14.48
N TYR A 170 8.51 -13.69 14.45
CA TYR A 170 9.87 -13.77 14.98
C TYR A 170 9.94 -13.99 16.50
N ARG A 171 8.95 -13.52 17.28
CA ARG A 171 8.86 -13.80 18.71
C ARG A 171 8.41 -15.23 18.99
N LYS A 172 7.45 -15.77 18.22
CA LYS A 172 6.90 -17.12 18.43
C LYS A 172 7.88 -18.25 18.08
N VAL A 173 8.85 -18.02 17.19
CA VAL A 173 9.88 -19.01 16.80
C VAL A 173 11.04 -19.10 17.82
N ARG A 174 11.14 -18.16 18.77
CA ARG A 174 12.24 -18.07 19.73
C ARG A 174 11.95 -18.71 21.10
N TRP A 175 10.79 -19.36 21.25
CA TRP A 175 10.36 -20.05 22.46
C TRP A 175 9.95 -21.47 22.14
#